data_AF-A0A2V5YDL0-F1
#
_entry.id   AF-A0A2V5YDL0-F1
#
_cell.length_a   1.000
_cell.length_b   1.000
_cell.length_c   1.000
_cell.angle_alpha   90.00
_cell.angle_beta   90.00
_cell.angle_gamma   90.00
#
_symmetry.space_group_name_H-M   'P 1'
#
loop_
_entity.id
_entity.type
_entity.pdbx_description
1 polymer ?
#
loop_
_entity_poly.entity_id
_entity_poly.type
_entity_poly.pdbx_seq_one_letter_code
_entity_poly.pdbx_strand_id
1 'polypeptide(L)'
;MKPSPANPSFLGLRTAIYHAPDLAKGKSWHSKILAIQPYFDQPFYVGFNVGGYELGLDPDPSSSAGSCGVVVYWGVSDADAALKRLVSLGAR
;
A
#
# COMPACT_ATOMS: atom_id res chain seq x y z
N MET A 1 -17.49 -6.50 -19.61
CA MET A 1 -17.90 -7.84 -19.14
C MET A 1 -17.88 -7.80 -17.61
N LYS A 2 -19.02 -8.03 -16.92
CA LYS A 2 -19.00 -8.06 -15.44
C LYS A 2 -18.27 -9.32 -14.98
N PRO A 3 -17.31 -9.23 -14.04
CA PRO A 3 -16.66 -10.41 -13.48
C PRO A 3 -17.71 -11.33 -12.85
N SER A 4 -17.57 -12.64 -13.09
CA SER A 4 -18.36 -13.66 -12.40
C SER A 4 -18.07 -13.59 -10.89
N PRO A 5 -19.05 -13.80 -10.00
CA PRO A 5 -18.83 -13.82 -8.55
C PRO A 5 -17.77 -14.84 -8.08
N ALA A 6 -17.39 -15.80 -8.93
CA ALA A 6 -16.29 -16.74 -8.67
C ALA A 6 -14.88 -16.14 -8.90
N ASN A 7 -14.77 -15.04 -9.64
CA ASN A 7 -13.51 -14.41 -10.03
C ASN A 7 -13.58 -12.89 -9.73
N PRO A 8 -13.27 -12.45 -8.50
CA PRO A 8 -13.22 -11.02 -8.17
C PRO A 8 -12.23 -10.30 -9.09
N SER A 9 -12.63 -9.14 -9.60
CA SER A 9 -11.78 -8.34 -10.47
C SER A 9 -10.75 -7.57 -9.67
N PHE A 10 -9.50 -7.59 -10.12
CA PHE A 10 -8.47 -6.67 -9.67
C PHE A 10 -8.69 -5.31 -10.33
N LEU A 11 -8.75 -4.26 -9.51
CA LEU A 11 -9.02 -2.88 -9.90
C LEU A 11 -7.73 -2.05 -9.96
N GLY A 12 -6.56 -2.68 -9.87
CA GLY A 12 -5.24 -2.04 -9.87
C GLY A 12 -4.69 -1.73 -8.48
N LEU A 13 -3.42 -1.29 -8.45
CA LEU A 13 -2.72 -0.87 -7.23
C LEU A 13 -3.36 0.39 -6.64
N ARG A 14 -3.43 0.45 -5.31
CA ARG A 14 -4.02 1.56 -4.56
C ARG A 14 -3.04 2.22 -3.60
N THR A 15 -2.15 1.42 -3.03
CA THR A 15 -1.23 1.85 -1.99
C THR A 15 0.12 1.17 -2.17
N ALA A 16 1.19 1.93 -1.97
CA ALA A 16 2.52 1.42 -1.70
C ALA A 16 3.04 2.02 -0.38
N ILE A 17 3.46 1.18 0.56
CA ILE A 17 3.97 1.60 1.86
C ILE A 17 5.45 1.23 1.94
N TYR A 18 6.34 2.20 1.94
CA TYR A 18 7.78 1.98 2.11
C TYR A 18 8.14 1.90 3.58
N HIS A 19 9.03 0.96 3.91
CA HIS A 19 9.67 0.97 5.22
C HIS A 19 10.65 2.16 5.30
N ALA A 20 10.44 3.02 6.30
CA ALA A 20 11.16 4.26 6.49
C ALA A 20 11.52 4.44 7.98
N PRO A 21 12.63 3.83 8.45
CA PRO A 21 13.08 3.90 9.85
C PRO A 21 13.21 5.34 10.38
N ASP A 22 13.53 6.27 9.49
CA ASP A 22 13.56 7.71 9.77
C ASP A 22 12.44 8.40 8.99
N LEU A 23 11.26 8.50 9.64
CA LEU A 23 10.10 9.16 9.07
C LEU A 23 10.33 10.65 8.80
N ALA A 24 11.13 11.35 9.61
CA ALA A 24 11.38 12.77 9.41
C ALA A 24 12.14 13.01 8.10
N LYS A 25 13.20 12.22 7.86
CA LYS A 25 13.95 12.23 6.61
C LYS A 25 13.10 11.75 5.44
N GLY A 26 12.36 10.67 5.62
CA GLY A 26 11.46 10.10 4.61
C GLY A 26 10.41 11.12 4.15
N LYS A 27 9.69 11.72 5.10
CA LYS A 27 8.70 12.79 4.85
C LYS A 27 9.34 13.97 4.12
N SER A 28 10.46 14.50 4.62
CA SER A 28 11.11 15.67 4.02
C SER A 28 11.52 15.42 2.56
N TRP A 29 12.06 14.23 2.27
CA TRP A 29 12.47 13.87 0.92
C TRP A 29 11.27 13.71 -0.03
N HIS A 30 10.23 12.98 0.39
CA HIS A 30 9.03 12.77 -0.43
C HIS A 30 8.26 14.06 -0.67
N SER A 31 8.12 14.94 0.33
CA SER A 31 7.49 16.25 0.13
C SER A 31 8.22 17.10 -0.90
N LYS A 32 9.55 17.00 -0.99
CA LYS A 32 10.35 17.74 -1.99
C LYS A 32 10.13 17.21 -3.41
N ILE A 33 10.19 15.89 -3.60
CA ILE A 33 10.07 15.31 -4.95
C ILE A 33 8.63 15.36 -5.48
N LEU A 34 7.63 15.24 -4.60
CA LEU A 34 6.22 15.26 -4.99
C LEU A 34 5.64 16.68 -5.04
N ALA A 35 6.34 17.68 -4.48
CA ALA A 35 5.87 19.05 -4.33
C ALA A 35 4.50 19.18 -3.62
N ILE A 36 4.21 18.26 -2.70
CA ILE A 36 3.00 18.23 -1.86
C ILE A 36 3.39 17.92 -0.41
N GLN A 37 2.50 18.24 0.54
CA GLN A 37 2.62 17.80 1.93
C GLN A 37 1.85 16.50 2.15
N PRO A 38 2.24 15.68 3.14
CA PRO A 38 1.45 14.52 3.52
C PRO A 38 0.07 14.97 4.01
N TYR A 39 -0.96 14.16 3.74
CA TYR A 39 -2.28 14.39 4.31
C TYR A 39 -2.43 13.75 5.69
N PHE A 40 -1.53 12.81 6.03
CA PHE A 40 -1.45 12.15 7.32
C PHE A 40 0.00 12.13 7.81
N ASP A 41 0.24 12.57 9.04
CA ASP A 41 1.59 12.72 9.61
C ASP A 41 1.53 12.41 11.11
N GLN A 42 2.00 11.22 11.49
CA GLN A 42 2.09 10.77 12.87
C GLN A 42 3.44 10.07 13.11
N PRO A 43 3.90 9.95 14.37
CA PRO A 43 5.18 9.30 14.68
C PRO A 43 5.29 7.83 14.23
N PHE A 44 4.16 7.19 13.93
CA PHE A 44 4.09 5.81 13.48
C PHE A 44 3.75 5.65 11.99
N TYR A 45 3.38 6.72 11.27
CA TYR A 45 3.02 6.63 9.85
C TYR A 45 2.93 8.00 9.17
N VAL A 46 3.37 8.09 7.93
CA VAL A 46 3.16 9.27 7.06
C VAL A 46 2.51 8.83 5.75
N GLY A 47 1.45 9.54 5.34
CA GLY A 47 0.67 9.24 4.13
C GLY A 47 0.60 10.41 3.15
N PHE A 48 0.82 10.14 1.88
CA PHE A 48 0.70 11.08 0.77
C PHE A 48 -0.35 10.61 -0.23
N ASN A 49 -1.12 11.55 -0.78
CA ASN A 49 -1.95 11.30 -1.94
C ASN A 49 -1.21 11.72 -3.21
N VAL A 50 -0.79 10.76 -4.02
CA VAL A 50 -0.07 10.96 -5.28
C VAL A 50 -1.00 10.61 -6.44
N GLY A 51 -1.62 11.61 -7.04
CA GLY A 51 -2.50 11.42 -8.20
C GLY A 51 -3.70 10.50 -7.94
N GLY A 52 -4.21 10.46 -6.70
CA GLY A 52 -5.31 9.57 -6.31
C GLY A 52 -4.88 8.23 -5.73
N TYR A 53 -3.58 7.99 -5.55
CA TYR A 53 -3.02 6.77 -4.96
C TYR A 53 -2.26 7.07 -3.67
N GLU A 54 -2.20 6.10 -2.78
CA GLU A 54 -1.53 6.23 -1.49
C GLU A 54 -0.05 5.90 -1.60
N LEU A 55 0.78 6.80 -1.07
CA LEU A 55 2.17 6.53 -0.74
C LEU A 55 2.34 6.64 0.79
N GLY A 56 2.57 5.51 1.44
CA GLY A 56 2.80 5.40 2.87
C GLY A 56 4.28 5.28 3.22
N LEU A 57 4.65 5.79 4.39
CA LEU A 57 5.94 5.58 5.05
C LEU A 57 5.70 5.01 6.44
N ASP A 58 6.31 3.86 6.74
CA ASP A 58 6.13 3.14 8.00
C ASP A 58 7.51 2.82 8.62
N PRO A 59 7.81 3.27 9.87
CA PRO A 59 9.07 3.01 10.52
C PRO A 59 9.19 1.60 11.12
N ASP A 60 8.09 0.84 11.20
CA ASP A 60 8.10 -0.51 11.74
C ASP A 60 8.55 -1.51 10.66
N PRO A 61 9.62 -2.30 10.89
CA PRO A 61 10.04 -3.32 9.93
C PRO A 61 9.12 -4.54 9.91
N SER A 62 8.34 -4.76 10.97
CA SER A 62 7.46 -5.92 11.12
C SER A 62 6.23 -5.86 10.21
N SER A 63 5.85 -4.67 9.74
CA SER A 63 4.75 -4.50 8.79
C SER A 63 5.13 -4.93 7.36
N SER A 64 6.41 -5.16 7.08
CA SER A 64 6.90 -5.61 5.77
C SER A 64 7.13 -7.13 5.72
N ALA A 65 6.50 -7.79 4.74
CA ALA A 65 6.75 -9.21 4.50
C ALA A 65 8.10 -9.40 3.79
N GLY A 66 9.13 -9.77 4.55
CA GLY A 66 10.46 -10.15 4.01
C GLY A 66 11.56 -9.11 4.25
N SER A 67 12.77 -9.44 3.79
CA SER A 67 14.01 -8.68 4.03
C SER A 67 14.14 -7.36 3.27
N CYS A 68 13.22 -7.08 2.34
CA CYS A 68 13.04 -5.84 1.59
C CYS A 68 11.56 -5.82 1.17
N GLY A 69 10.69 -5.02 1.78
CA GLY A 69 10.74 -3.57 1.69
C GLY A 69 9.66 -3.18 0.67
N VAL A 70 8.58 -2.59 1.18
CA VAL A 70 7.33 -2.22 0.48
C VAL A 70 6.17 -3.20 0.66
N VAL A 71 5.09 -2.71 1.26
CA VAL A 71 3.77 -3.37 1.27
C VAL A 71 2.89 -2.71 0.23
N VAL A 72 2.23 -3.51 -0.61
CA VAL A 72 1.30 -3.00 -1.62
C VAL A 72 -0.12 -3.49 -1.36
N TYR A 73 -1.09 -2.60 -1.55
CA TYR A 73 -2.50 -2.96 -1.53
C TYR A 73 -3.11 -2.86 -2.93
N TRP A 74 -3.77 -3.93 -3.32
CA TRP A 74 -4.53 -4.03 -4.56
C TRP A 74 -6.00 -3.77 -4.29
N GLY A 75 -6.61 -2.90 -5.09
CA GLY A 75 -8.06 -2.74 -5.09
C GLY A 75 -8.70 -3.98 -5.73
N VAL A 76 -9.73 -4.52 -5.11
CA VAL A 76 -10.52 -5.63 -5.62
C VAL A 76 -12.00 -5.33 -5.46
N SER A 77 -12.84 -5.95 -6.27
CA SER A 77 -14.30 -5.79 -6.17
C SER A 77 -14.91 -6.41 -4.90
N ASP A 78 -14.23 -7.42 -4.33
CA ASP A 78 -14.62 -8.13 -3.11
C ASP A 78 -13.36 -8.71 -2.46
N ALA A 79 -13.03 -8.28 -1.24
CA ALA A 79 -11.82 -8.67 -0.54
C ALA A 79 -11.82 -10.14 -0.11
N ASP A 80 -12.94 -10.63 0.42
CA ASP A 80 -13.05 -12.01 0.91
C ASP A 80 -12.99 -13.00 -0.23
N ALA A 81 -13.68 -12.72 -1.34
CA ALA A 81 -13.60 -13.54 -2.54
C ALA A 81 -12.19 -13.55 -3.11
N ALA A 82 -11.50 -12.40 -3.11
CA ALA A 82 -10.15 -12.29 -3.67
C ALA A 82 -9.14 -13.07 -2.82
N LEU A 83 -9.24 -12.95 -1.50
CA LEU A 83 -8.42 -13.71 -0.57
C LEU A 83 -8.62 -15.22 -0.74
N LYS A 84 -9.87 -15.69 -0.75
CA LYS A 84 -10.19 -17.12 -0.98
C LYS A 84 -9.59 -17.63 -2.29
N ARG A 85 -9.71 -16.84 -3.36
CA ARG A 85 -9.10 -17.17 -4.67
C ARG A 85 -7.58 -17.26 -4.57
N LEU A 86 -6.92 -16.25 -4.01
CA LEU A 86 -5.46 -16.21 -3.89
C LEU A 86 -4.93 -17.40 -3.08
N VAL A 87 -5.58 -17.72 -1.95
CA VAL A 87 -5.24 -18.88 -1.12
C VAL A 87 -5.45 -20.19 -1.90
N SER A 88 -6.56 -20.33 -2.64
CA SER A 88 -6.79 -21.53 -3.49
C SER A 88 -5.73 -21.71 -4.58
N LEU A 89 -5.04 -20.62 -4.96
CA LEU A 89 -3.95 -20.60 -5.93
C LEU A 89 -2.55 -20.67 -5.27
N GLY A 90 -2.47 -20.84 -3.95
CA GLY A 90 -1.21 -21.08 -3.23
C GLY A 90 -0.58 -19.87 -2.56
N ALA A 91 -1.26 -18.71 -2.49
CA ALA A 91 -0.82 -17.59 -1.65
C ALA A 91 -0.76 -18.00 -0.16
N ARG A 92 0.16 -17.38 0.60
CA ARG A 92 0.42 -17.65 2.02
C ARG A 92 0.54 -16.37 2.82
#